data_AF-A0AB37U8U6-F1
#
_entry.id   AF-A0AB37U8U6-F1
#
_cell.length_a   1.000
_cell.length_b   1.000
_cell.length_c   1.000
_cell.angle_alpha   90.00
_cell.angle_beta   90.00
_cell.angle_gamma   90.00
#
_symmetry.space_group_name_H-M   'P 1'
#
loop_
_entity.id
_entity.type
_entity.pdbx_description
1 polymer ?
#
loop_
_entity_poly.entity_id
_entity_poly.type
_entity_poly.pdbx_seq_one_letter_code
_entity_poly.pdbx_strand_id
1 'polypeptide(L)'
;MDSQGHTLDFLLCAKHDAAAAERFLRRTLNALHTQAPRVINVDKNAAYPPAVDQLKADEQLSETTELRQVKYLNNRVEQDHRFIKRLTKPGMGFGSFNSARATLRGMEAMNMIRKGQFSWS
;
A
#
# COMPACT_ATOMS: atom_id res chain seq x y z
N MET A 1 1.76 -4.02 3.13
CA MET A 1 2.25 -4.42 4.47
C MET A 1 3.50 -5.26 4.29
N ASP A 2 4.38 -5.30 5.29
CA ASP A 2 5.50 -6.24 5.31
C ASP A 2 5.06 -7.67 5.72
N SER A 3 6.02 -8.60 5.82
CA SER A 3 5.76 -9.98 6.23
C SER A 3 5.30 -10.12 7.69
N GLN A 4 5.65 -9.16 8.56
CA GLN A 4 5.22 -9.12 9.96
C GLN A 4 3.81 -8.51 10.09
N GLY A 5 3.34 -7.82 9.05
CA GLY A 5 2.04 -7.15 8.99
C GLY A 5 2.05 -5.70 9.36
N HIS A 6 3.23 -5.09 9.38
CA HIS A 6 3.35 -3.67 9.53
C HIS A 6 2.83 -2.97 8.27
N THR A 7 2.16 -1.84 8.48
CA THR A 7 1.65 -1.05 7.38
C THR A 7 2.81 -0.25 6.84
N LEU A 8 3.06 -0.33 5.53
CA LEU A 8 4.19 0.37 4.93
C LEU A 8 3.77 1.77 4.46
N ASP A 9 2.68 1.87 3.69
CA ASP A 9 2.12 3.14 3.21
C ASP A 9 0.65 2.95 2.78
N PHE A 10 -0.10 4.05 2.71
CA PHE A 10 -1.36 4.16 1.99
C PHE A 10 -1.30 5.25 0.92
N LEU A 11 -1.90 4.96 -0.23
CA LEU A 11 -2.05 5.95 -1.30
C LEU A 11 -3.49 6.02 -1.78
N LEU A 12 -4.06 7.23 -1.72
CA LEU A 12 -5.31 7.55 -2.38
C LEU A 12 -5.02 7.97 -3.83
N CYS A 13 -5.65 7.28 -4.78
CA CYS A 13 -5.58 7.60 -6.20
C CYS A 13 -6.99 7.74 -6.77
N ALA A 14 -7.16 8.68 -7.71
CA ALA A 14 -8.43 8.83 -8.44
C ALA A 14 -8.66 7.69 -9.45
N LYS A 15 -7.58 7.09 -9.96
CA LYS A 15 -7.59 5.98 -10.90
C LYS A 15 -6.68 4.87 -10.39
N HIS A 16 -7.04 3.63 -10.68
CA HIS A 16 -6.30 2.43 -10.27
C HIS A 16 -5.54 1.86 -11.48
N ASP A 17 -4.62 2.67 -12.01
CA ASP A 17 -3.82 2.37 -13.21
C ASP A 17 -2.36 2.02 -12.86
N ALA A 18 -1.59 1.62 -13.86
CA ALA A 18 -0.18 1.24 -13.69
C ALA A 18 0.67 2.38 -13.11
N ALA A 19 0.43 3.62 -13.54
CA ALA A 19 1.14 4.79 -13.01
C ALA A 19 0.86 5.02 -11.52
N ALA A 20 -0.39 4.82 -11.09
CA ALA A 20 -0.75 4.87 -9.67
C ALA A 20 -0.08 3.74 -8.87
N ALA A 21 -0.02 2.52 -9.41
CA ALA A 21 0.64 1.38 -8.78
C ALA A 21 2.16 1.59 -8.66
N GLU A 22 2.80 2.09 -9.72
CA GLU A 22 4.23 2.42 -9.73
C GLU A 22 4.54 3.50 -8.70
N ARG A 23 3.78 4.61 -8.69
CA ARG A 23 3.96 5.69 -7.71
C ARG A 23 3.83 5.18 -6.27
N PHE A 24 2.87 4.30 -6.01
CA PHE A 24 2.69 3.68 -4.70
C PHE A 24 3.91 2.83 -4.31
N LEU A 25 4.33 1.91 -5.18
CA LEU A 25 5.46 1.03 -4.93
C LEU A 25 6.75 1.84 -4.74
N ARG A 26 7.01 2.83 -5.60
CA ARG A 26 8.15 3.75 -5.49
C ARG A 26 8.18 4.47 -4.15
N ARG A 27 7.05 5.05 -3.74
CA ARG A 27 6.95 5.73 -2.44
C ARG A 27 7.18 4.77 -1.27
N THR A 28 6.63 3.56 -1.36
CA THR A 28 6.75 2.53 -0.33
C THR A 28 8.19 2.03 -0.19
N LEU A 29 8.87 1.74 -1.30
CA LEU A 29 10.25 1.24 -1.32
C LEU A 29 11.26 2.28 -0.79
N ASN A 30 10.98 3.57 -1.01
CA ASN A 30 11.83 4.66 -0.52
C ASN A 30 11.52 5.10 0.93
N ALA A 31 10.55 4.46 1.60
CA ALA A 31 10.25 4.78 2.99
C ALA A 31 11.32 4.20 3.93
N LEU A 32 11.70 4.96 4.97
CA LEU A 32 12.80 4.61 5.90
C LEU A 32 12.63 3.26 6.61
N HIS A 33 11.38 2.84 6.84
CA HIS A 33 11.04 1.59 7.51
C HIS A 33 10.80 0.42 6.55
N THR A 34 11.03 0.60 5.24
CA THR A 34 10.86 -0.45 4.24
C THR A 34 12.20 -1.11 3.92
N GLN A 35 12.24 -2.43 4.03
CA GLN A 35 13.37 -3.23 3.54
C GLN A 35 13.13 -3.64 2.08
N ALA A 36 14.22 -3.77 1.32
CA ALA A 36 14.16 -4.25 -0.06
C ALA A 36 13.48 -5.63 -0.13
N PRO A 37 12.34 -5.77 -0.82
CA PRO A 37 11.57 -7.00 -0.78
C PRO A 37 12.14 -8.04 -1.75
N ARG A 38 12.30 -9.28 -1.27
CA ARG A 38 12.53 -10.45 -2.14
C ARG A 38 11.26 -10.86 -2.90
N VAL A 39 10.09 -10.67 -2.30
CA VAL A 39 8.80 -11.06 -2.86
C VAL A 39 7.77 -9.97 -2.59
N ILE A 40 7.02 -9.57 -3.61
CA ILE A 40 5.88 -8.67 -3.51
C ILE A 40 4.60 -9.45 -3.79
N ASN A 41 3.67 -9.45 -2.82
CA ASN A 41 2.34 -10.03 -3.02
C ASN A 41 1.35 -8.92 -3.40
N VAL A 42 0.62 -9.12 -4.49
CA VAL A 42 -0.38 -8.19 -5.00
C VAL A 42 -1.66 -8.94 -5.37
N ASP A 43 -2.75 -8.19 -5.60
CA ASP A 43 -3.94 -8.74 -6.22
C ASP A 43 -3.72 -9.01 -7.72
N LYS A 44 -4.72 -9.61 -8.37
CA LYS A 44 -4.65 -9.92 -9.80
C LYS A 44 -4.91 -8.68 -10.68
N ASN A 45 -4.63 -7.47 -10.19
CA ASN A 45 -4.77 -6.26 -10.98
C ASN A 45 -3.65 -6.18 -12.03
N ALA A 46 -4.05 -5.98 -13.28
CA ALA A 46 -3.17 -5.81 -14.42
C ALA A 46 -2.26 -4.57 -14.34
N ALA A 47 -2.51 -3.65 -13.41
CA ALA A 47 -1.66 -2.48 -13.17
C ALA A 47 -0.30 -2.82 -12.52
N TYR A 48 -0.20 -3.93 -11.78
CA TYR A 48 1.01 -4.24 -11.00
C TYR A 48 2.17 -4.80 -11.83
N PRO A 49 1.98 -5.76 -12.77
CA PRO A 49 3.09 -6.25 -13.60
C PRO A 49 3.87 -5.14 -14.32
N PRO A 50 3.24 -4.24 -15.10
CA PRO A 50 3.99 -3.18 -15.80
C PRO A 50 4.66 -2.19 -14.84
N ALA A 51 4.05 -1.93 -13.67
CA ALA A 51 4.66 -1.08 -12.65
C ALA A 51 5.93 -1.70 -12.05
N VAL A 52 5.92 -3.02 -11.82
CA VAL A 52 7.09 -3.74 -11.29
C VAL A 52 8.20 -3.82 -12.33
N ASP A 53 7.86 -4.08 -13.60
CA ASP A 53 8.83 -4.12 -14.70
C ASP A 53 9.54 -2.77 -14.85
N GLN A 54 8.79 -1.66 -14.77
CA GLN A 54 9.38 -0.31 -14.80
C GLN A 54 10.31 -0.06 -13.60
N LEU A 55 9.93 -0.48 -12.39
CA LEU A 55 10.76 -0.30 -11.20
C LEU A 55 12.06 -1.10 -11.24
N LYS A 56 12.05 -2.26 -11.91
CA LYS A 56 13.26 -3.04 -12.18
C LYS A 56 14.16 -2.35 -13.19
N ALA A 57 13.58 -1.87 -14.30
CA ALA A 57 14.30 -1.11 -15.32
C ALA A 57 14.95 0.17 -14.76
N ASP A 58 14.32 0.80 -13.78
CA ASP A 58 14.82 2.00 -13.09
C ASP A 58 15.79 1.67 -11.93
N GLU A 59 16.18 0.40 -11.75
CA GLU A 59 17.06 -0.10 -10.68
C GLU A 59 16.55 0.17 -9.25
N GLN A 60 15.27 0.49 -9.09
CA GLN A 60 14.63 0.75 -7.80
C GLN A 60 14.11 -0.53 -7.12
N LEU A 61 14.03 -1.61 -7.89
CA LEU A 61 13.68 -2.94 -7.42
C LEU A 61 14.67 -3.95 -7.97
N SER A 62 15.05 -4.95 -7.16
CA SER A 62 15.95 -6.00 -7.63
C SER A 62 15.32 -6.80 -8.77
N GLU A 63 16.12 -7.13 -9.78
CA GLU A 63 15.73 -8.07 -10.83
C GLU A 63 15.25 -9.42 -10.28
N THR A 64 15.82 -9.83 -9.14
CA THR A 64 15.47 -11.07 -8.45
C THR A 64 14.18 -11.00 -7.63
N THR A 65 13.58 -9.82 -7.47
CA THR A 65 12.32 -9.68 -6.75
C THR A 65 11.19 -10.37 -7.52
N GLU A 66 10.49 -11.27 -6.83
CA GLU A 66 9.36 -12.03 -7.38
C GLU A 66 8.03 -11.30 -7.14
N LEU A 67 7.23 -11.12 -8.19
CA LEU A 67 5.85 -10.64 -8.08
C LEU A 67 4.88 -11.82 -8.03
N ARG A 68 4.10 -11.93 -6.94
CA ARG A 68 3.10 -12.99 -6.74
C ARG A 68 1.69 -12.42 -6.72
N GLN A 69 0.86 -12.88 -7.65
CA GLN A 69 -0.56 -12.49 -7.74
C GLN A 69 -1.46 -13.53 -7.05
N VAL A 70 -1.34 -13.64 -5.72
CA VAL A 70 -1.96 -14.72 -4.94
C VAL A 70 -3.13 -14.20 -4.11
N LYS A 71 -4.36 -14.53 -4.54
CA LYS A 71 -5.61 -14.02 -3.97
C LYS A 71 -5.71 -14.15 -2.44
N TYR A 72 -5.30 -15.29 -1.89
CA TYR A 72 -5.47 -15.57 -0.46
C TYR A 72 -4.45 -14.84 0.42
N LEU A 73 -3.27 -14.48 -0.10
CA LEU A 73 -2.27 -13.71 0.65
C LEU A 73 -2.70 -12.25 0.82
N ASN A 74 -3.59 -11.77 -0.05
CA ASN A 74 -4.15 -10.43 0.07
C ASN A 74 -5.24 -10.33 1.14
N ASN A 75 -5.74 -11.44 1.69
CA ASN A 75 -6.78 -11.41 2.73
C ASN A 75 -6.45 -10.47 3.90
N ARG A 76 -5.16 -10.34 4.26
CA ARG A 76 -4.67 -9.42 5.29
C ARG A 76 -4.77 -7.95 4.86
N VAL A 77 -4.43 -7.65 3.61
CA VAL A 77 -4.57 -6.32 3.00
C VAL A 77 -6.05 -5.96 2.88
N GLU A 78 -6.89 -6.89 2.41
CA GLU A 78 -8.35 -6.78 2.34
C GLU A 78 -9.00 -6.56 3.71
N GLN A 79 -8.45 -7.15 4.77
CA GLN A 79 -8.91 -6.91 6.15
C GLN A 79 -8.61 -5.49 6.61
N ASP A 80 -7.43 -4.96 6.32
CA ASP A 80 -7.05 -3.57 6.62
C ASP A 80 -7.97 -2.59 5.87
N HIS A 81 -8.24 -2.88 4.59
CA HIS A 81 -9.17 -2.11 3.77
C HIS A 81 -10.60 -2.12 4.32
N ARG A 82 -11.04 -3.21 4.98
CA ARG A 82 -12.39 -3.28 5.57
C ARG A 82 -12.58 -2.25 6.68
N PHE A 83 -11.55 -1.98 7.48
CA PHE A 83 -11.62 -0.95 8.51
C PHE A 83 -11.84 0.45 7.91
N ILE A 84 -11.06 0.79 6.89
CA ILE A 84 -11.18 2.06 6.16
C ILE A 84 -12.57 2.17 5.52
N LYS A 85 -12.99 1.14 4.76
CA LYS A 85 -14.31 1.12 4.11
C LYS A 85 -15.46 1.25 5.10
N ARG A 86 -15.35 0.69 6.31
CA ARG A 86 -16.37 0.80 7.36
C ARG A 86 -16.51 2.23 7.86
N LEU A 87 -15.43 2.99 7.93
CA LEU A 87 -15.45 4.40 8.37
C LEU A 87 -15.95 5.33 7.26
N THR A 88 -15.62 5.05 6.00
CA THR A 88 -16.00 5.95 4.88
C THR A 88 -17.40 5.71 4.34
N LYS A 89 -17.94 4.49 4.43
CA LYS A 89 -19.26 4.13 3.87
C LYS A 89 -20.45 4.89 4.49
N PRO A 90 -20.55 5.07 5.83
CA PRO A 90 -21.67 5.78 6.45
C PRO A 90 -21.74 7.26 6.07
N GLY A 91 -20.62 7.88 5.70
CA GLY A 91 -20.53 9.30 5.35
C GLY A 91 -20.75 9.63 3.87
N MET A 92 -21.21 8.68 3.03
CA MET A 92 -21.28 8.81 1.56
C MET A 92 -19.92 9.12 0.91
N GLY A 93 -18.82 8.63 1.50
CA GLY A 93 -17.47 8.92 1.05
C GLY A 93 -16.95 10.27 1.54
N PHE A 94 -16.05 10.88 0.77
CA PHE A 94 -15.43 12.15 1.12
C PHE A 94 -15.89 13.24 0.14
N GLY A 95 -16.32 14.39 0.66
CA GLY A 95 -16.74 15.53 -0.16
C GLY A 95 -15.60 16.21 -0.94
N SER A 96 -14.34 15.91 -0.62
CA SER A 96 -13.17 16.36 -1.39
C SER A 96 -12.01 15.38 -1.31
N PHE A 97 -11.15 15.38 -2.34
CA PHE A 97 -9.94 14.56 -2.38
C PHE A 97 -8.93 14.94 -1.28
N ASN A 98 -8.85 16.22 -0.95
CA ASN A 98 -7.94 16.71 0.10
C ASN A 98 -8.38 16.23 1.49
N SER A 99 -9.68 16.31 1.78
CA SER A 99 -10.26 15.78 3.03
C SER A 99 -10.04 14.27 3.12
N ALA A 100 -10.29 13.54 2.04
CA ALA A 100 -10.03 12.10 1.96
C ALA A 100 -8.57 11.75 2.30
N ARG A 101 -7.62 12.48 1.70
CA ARG A 101 -6.19 12.27 1.92
C ARG A 101 -5.79 12.54 3.37
N ALA A 102 -6.28 13.63 3.97
CA ALA A 102 -6.00 13.97 5.36
C ALA A 102 -6.55 12.90 6.32
N THR A 103 -7.79 12.46 6.11
CA THR A 103 -8.41 11.40 6.91
C THR A 103 -7.67 10.08 6.78
N LEU A 104 -7.28 9.68 5.57
CA LEU A 104 -6.53 8.43 5.35
C LEU A 104 -5.16 8.45 6.05
N ARG A 105 -4.44 9.58 6.02
CA ARG A 105 -3.20 9.75 6.80
C ARG A 105 -3.43 9.59 8.31
N GLY A 106 -4.52 10.15 8.83
CA GLY A 106 -4.91 9.95 10.22
C GLY A 106 -5.19 8.49 10.55
N MET A 107 -5.95 7.80 9.68
CA MET A 107 -6.25 6.36 9.85
C MET A 107 -5.00 5.50 9.77
N GLU A 108 -4.08 5.82 8.86
CA GLU A 108 -2.77 5.18 8.73
C GLU A 108 -1.97 5.29 10.03
N ALA A 109 -1.83 6.50 10.57
CA ALA A 109 -1.15 6.72 11.84
C ALA A 109 -1.79 5.92 12.98
N MET A 110 -3.12 5.95 13.10
CA MET A 110 -3.84 5.18 14.11
C MET A 110 -3.65 3.66 13.94
N ASN A 111 -3.57 3.16 12.71
CA ASN A 111 -3.36 1.74 12.45
C ASN A 111 -1.92 1.31 12.78
N MET A 112 -0.93 2.16 12.49
CA MET A 112 0.47 1.95 12.90
C MET A 112 0.60 1.94 14.43
N ILE A 113 -0.06 2.87 15.14
CA ILE A 113 -0.12 2.89 16.62
C ILE A 113 -0.74 1.60 17.15
N ARG A 114 -1.91 1.21 16.63
CA ARG A 114 -2.62 -0.01 17.05
C ARG A 114 -1.78 -1.27 16.87
N LYS A 115 -0.93 -1.30 15.84
CA LYS A 115 -0.01 -2.41 15.54
C LYS A 115 1.34 -2.31 16.29
N GLY A 116 1.53 -1.30 17.15
CA GLY A 116 2.77 -1.12 17.91
C GLY A 116 3.98 -0.71 17.07
N GLN A 117 3.78 -0.09 15.90
CA GLN A 117 4.87 0.32 15.00
C GLN A 117 5.59 1.60 15.42
N PHE A 118 5.13 2.26 16.48
CA PHE A 118 5.79 3.42 17.06
C PHE A 118 6.65 2.98 18.26
N SER A 119 7.96 3.18 18.17
CA SER A 119 8.83 3.15 19.35
C SER A 119 8.84 4.54 19.98
N TRP A 120 8.29 4.68 21.18
CA TRP A 120 8.65 5.80 22.05
C TRP A 120 10.09 5.56 22.48
N SER A 121 11.02 6.27 21.86
CA SER A 121 12.45 6.24 22.19
C SER A 121 12.78 7.53 22.93
#